data_AF-A0A833TFP7-F1
#
_entry.id   AF-A0A833TFP7-F1
#
_cell.length_a   1.000
_cell.length_b   1.000
_cell.length_c   1.000
_cell.angle_alpha   90.00
_cell.angle_beta   90.00
_cell.angle_gamma   90.00
#
_symmetry.space_group_name_H-M   'P 1'
#
loop_
_entity.id
_entity.type
_entity.pdbx_description
1 polymer ?
#
loop_
_entity_poly.entity_id
_entity_poly.type
_entity_poly.pdbx_seq_one_letter_code
_entity_poly.pdbx_strand_id
1 'polypeptide(L)'
;MAARRRVRNLGGLNVRNEEDRCTIEQFNQMHPPTFDGPGDLTLAEDWIQDIEEILHILNCTDKQKVLYSTFKLTGEAKRWWISERTIREADGRGVVSWLHFKQIFFDRFFPTSIRDTRAKDFADLVQGTMTVQQYVARYIELSCFALYLIPDVEKKTRKFEEGLNNHIYERVAALQIQNFSELVDKATIVKRGLKRSVELQEQRKGLTPLEFPSNENQGPWKRMKLVNNPGQREVQDNQRNNSCKSCNVVHFGDCRRRTGRCF
;
A
#
# COMPACT_ATOMS: atom_id res chain seq x y z
N MET A 1 -45.15 -70.48 40.38
CA MET A 1 -44.03 -69.53 40.28
C MET A 1 -43.38 -69.69 38.91
N ALA A 2 -43.48 -68.69 38.03
CA ALA A 2 -42.75 -68.67 36.76
C ALA A 2 -42.20 -67.26 36.53
N ALA A 3 -40.88 -67.13 36.59
CA ALA A 3 -40.15 -65.87 36.48
C ALA A 3 -40.16 -65.37 35.02
N ARG A 4 -40.76 -64.20 34.78
CA ARG A 4 -40.61 -63.47 33.52
C ARG A 4 -39.36 -62.58 33.61
N ARG A 5 -38.36 -62.91 32.80
CA ARG A 5 -37.19 -62.05 32.51
C ARG A 5 -37.68 -60.71 31.94
N ARG A 6 -37.30 -59.62 32.59
CA ARG A 6 -37.48 -58.25 32.07
C ARG A 6 -36.18 -57.85 31.38
N VAL A 7 -36.17 -57.90 30.06
CA VAL A 7 -35.18 -57.15 29.26
C VAL A 7 -35.68 -55.72 29.24
N ARG A 8 -34.89 -54.77 29.74
CA ARG A 8 -35.08 -53.34 29.43
C ARG A 8 -33.75 -52.76 28.97
N ASN A 9 -33.85 -52.17 27.79
CA ASN A 9 -32.80 -51.64 26.94
C ASN A 9 -31.86 -50.68 27.64
N LEU A 10 -30.59 -50.85 27.29
CA LEU A 10 -29.52 -49.87 27.30
C LEU A 10 -29.80 -48.75 26.30
N GLY A 11 -29.28 -47.55 26.60
CA GLY A 11 -28.91 -46.59 25.56
C GLY A 11 -29.77 -45.34 25.47
N GLY A 12 -29.69 -44.46 26.48
CA GLY A 12 -29.93 -43.04 26.28
C GLY A 12 -28.72 -42.44 25.57
N LEU A 13 -28.72 -42.47 24.23
CA LEU A 13 -27.77 -41.67 23.44
C LEU A 13 -28.23 -40.21 23.54
N ASN A 14 -27.43 -39.42 24.26
CA ASN A 14 -27.54 -37.98 24.34
C ASN A 14 -27.17 -37.40 22.97
N VAL A 15 -28.16 -37.25 22.09
CA VAL A 15 -28.03 -36.47 20.86
C VAL A 15 -27.92 -35.01 21.29
N ARG A 16 -26.70 -34.52 21.49
CA ARG A 16 -26.46 -33.07 21.59
C ARG A 16 -26.87 -32.48 20.24
N ASN A 17 -27.95 -31.71 20.22
CA ASN A 17 -28.37 -30.98 19.04
C ASN A 17 -27.21 -30.11 18.56
N GLU A 18 -26.92 -30.11 17.26
CA GLU A 18 -25.87 -29.26 16.67
C GLU A 18 -26.15 -27.76 16.88
N GLU A 19 -27.39 -27.40 17.22
CA GLU A 19 -27.86 -26.06 17.55
C GLU A 19 -27.27 -25.51 18.87
N ASP A 20 -26.80 -26.37 19.78
CA ASP A 20 -26.23 -25.99 21.08
C ASP A 20 -24.72 -25.69 21.04
N ARG A 21 -24.07 -25.73 19.85
CA ARG A 21 -22.61 -25.52 19.77
C ARG A 21 -22.17 -24.06 19.89
N CYS A 22 -23.01 -23.11 19.51
CA CYS A 22 -22.74 -21.68 19.59
C CYS A 22 -23.71 -21.00 20.56
N THR A 23 -23.30 -20.86 21.82
CA THR A 23 -24.11 -20.17 22.84
C THR A 23 -23.73 -18.69 22.95
N ILE A 24 -24.67 -17.88 23.45
CA ILE A 24 -24.43 -16.45 23.69
C ILE A 24 -23.36 -16.23 24.78
N GLU A 25 -23.24 -17.16 25.73
CA GLU A 25 -22.21 -17.13 26.78
C GLU A 25 -20.81 -17.29 26.18
N GLN A 26 -20.62 -18.28 25.28
CA GLN A 26 -19.35 -18.48 24.58
C GLN A 26 -19.02 -17.26 23.70
N PHE A 27 -20.02 -16.73 22.99
CA PHE A 27 -19.86 -15.51 22.21
C PHE A 27 -19.40 -14.35 23.09
N ASN A 28 -20.01 -14.12 24.26
CA ASN A 28 -19.60 -13.05 25.16
C ASN A 28 -18.21 -13.26 25.79
N GLN A 29 -17.80 -14.50 26.03
CA GLN A 29 -16.46 -14.83 26.54
C GLN A 29 -15.34 -14.48 25.55
N MET A 30 -15.64 -14.42 24.25
CA MET A 30 -14.70 -13.95 23.22
C MET A 30 -14.59 -12.42 23.16
N HIS A 31 -15.26 -11.70 24.07
CA HIS A 31 -15.25 -10.24 24.17
C HIS A 31 -15.54 -9.50 22.84
N PRO A 32 -16.66 -9.81 22.17
CA PRO A 32 -17.01 -9.24 20.88
C PRO A 32 -17.20 -7.72 20.99
N PRO A 33 -16.74 -6.94 20.00
CA PRO A 33 -16.83 -5.49 20.02
C PRO A 33 -18.28 -5.01 19.92
N THR A 34 -18.53 -3.82 20.45
CA THR A 34 -19.83 -3.14 20.33
C THR A 34 -19.79 -2.10 19.22
N PHE A 35 -20.93 -1.84 18.58
CA PHE A 35 -21.07 -0.81 17.55
C PHE A 35 -22.22 0.13 17.90
N ASP A 36 -21.93 1.42 18.06
CA ASP A 36 -22.90 2.42 18.53
C ASP A 36 -23.55 3.23 17.40
N GLY A 37 -23.03 3.17 16.17
CA GLY A 37 -23.59 3.84 15.00
C GLY A 37 -22.53 4.54 14.15
N PRO A 38 -22.92 5.59 13.39
CA PRO A 38 -22.02 6.26 12.46
C PRO A 38 -20.93 7.04 13.22
N GLY A 39 -19.73 6.46 13.27
CA GLY A 39 -18.47 7.08 13.66
C GLY A 39 -17.52 7.19 12.46
N ASP A 40 -16.22 6.91 12.66
CA ASP A 40 -15.31 6.70 11.51
C ASP A 40 -15.86 5.61 10.59
N LEU A 41 -15.83 5.88 9.28
CA LEU A 41 -16.56 5.12 8.26
C LEU A 41 -15.99 3.71 8.04
N THR A 42 -14.78 3.46 8.55
CA THR A 42 -14.12 2.14 8.58
C THR A 42 -14.67 1.24 9.69
N LEU A 43 -15.26 1.80 10.76
CA LEU A 43 -15.68 1.05 11.95
C LEU A 43 -16.80 0.03 11.68
N ALA A 44 -17.63 0.26 10.66
CA ALA A 44 -18.73 -0.65 10.34
C ALA A 44 -18.23 -1.95 9.68
N GLU A 45 -17.23 -1.86 8.80
CA GLU A 45 -16.62 -3.01 8.14
C GLU A 45 -15.78 -3.82 9.15
N ASP A 46 -14.92 -3.13 9.90
CA ASP A 46 -14.07 -3.75 10.94
C ASP A 46 -14.94 -4.49 11.97
N TRP A 47 -16.03 -3.85 12.42
CA TRP A 47 -16.96 -4.48 13.36
C TRP A 47 -17.62 -5.74 12.78
N ILE A 48 -18.04 -5.73 11.53
CA ILE A 48 -18.61 -6.94 10.89
C ILE A 48 -17.56 -8.04 10.78
N GLN A 49 -16.31 -7.72 10.41
CA GLN A 49 -15.24 -8.70 10.28
C GLN A 49 -14.90 -9.34 11.63
N ASP A 50 -14.70 -8.55 12.68
CA ASP A 50 -14.40 -9.04 14.03
C ASP A 50 -15.53 -9.95 14.56
N ILE A 51 -16.78 -9.53 14.36
CA ILE A 51 -17.96 -10.31 14.79
C ILE A 51 -18.08 -11.61 13.98
N GLU A 52 -17.85 -11.55 12.66
CA GLU A 52 -17.93 -12.70 11.77
C GLU A 52 -16.84 -13.74 12.08
N GLU A 53 -15.63 -13.31 12.44
CA GLU A 53 -14.56 -14.20 12.89
C GLU A 53 -14.95 -14.98 14.15
N ILE A 54 -15.45 -14.29 15.19
CA ILE A 54 -15.89 -14.93 16.43
C ILE A 54 -17.03 -15.92 16.15
N LEU A 55 -18.03 -15.50 15.37
CA LEU A 55 -19.18 -16.35 15.04
C LEU A 55 -18.80 -17.55 14.18
N HIS A 56 -17.78 -17.41 13.33
CA HIS A 56 -17.23 -18.50 12.55
C HIS A 56 -16.51 -19.52 13.44
N ILE A 57 -15.65 -19.06 14.35
CA ILE A 57 -14.94 -19.92 15.33
C ILE A 57 -15.93 -20.72 16.17
N LEU A 58 -17.02 -20.10 16.60
CA LEU A 58 -18.07 -20.75 17.39
C LEU A 58 -19.03 -21.61 16.56
N ASN A 59 -18.91 -21.61 15.23
CA ASN A 59 -19.75 -22.36 14.29
C ASN A 59 -21.26 -22.05 14.44
N CYS A 60 -21.60 -20.76 14.52
CA CYS A 60 -22.96 -20.29 14.72
C CYS A 60 -23.81 -20.42 13.45
N THR A 61 -25.08 -20.81 13.62
CA THR A 61 -26.08 -20.76 12.54
C THR A 61 -26.40 -19.32 12.13
N ASP A 62 -26.91 -19.11 10.92
CA ASP A 62 -27.28 -17.77 10.44
C ASP A 62 -28.24 -17.02 11.38
N LYS A 63 -29.20 -17.73 11.98
CA LYS A 63 -30.12 -17.15 12.97
C LYS A 63 -29.37 -16.68 14.23
N GLN A 64 -28.44 -17.50 14.74
CA GLN A 64 -27.60 -17.15 15.89
C GLN A 64 -26.69 -15.96 15.57
N LYS A 65 -26.10 -15.92 14.38
CA LYS A 65 -25.27 -14.79 13.94
C LYS A 65 -26.03 -13.48 14.04
N VAL A 66 -27.20 -13.38 13.39
CA VAL A 66 -28.02 -12.16 13.43
C VAL A 66 -28.41 -11.81 14.86
N LEU A 67 -28.84 -12.79 15.66
CA LEU A 67 -29.25 -12.56 17.04
C LEU A 67 -28.10 -12.02 17.90
N TYR A 68 -26.92 -12.63 17.83
CA TYR A 68 -25.78 -12.30 18.69
C TYR A 68 -25.10 -10.99 18.27
N SER A 69 -24.95 -10.75 16.97
CA SER A 69 -24.41 -9.48 16.46
C SER A 69 -25.30 -8.30 16.82
N THR A 70 -26.62 -8.46 16.67
CA THR A 70 -27.56 -7.37 16.97
C THR A 70 -27.67 -7.07 18.46
N PHE A 71 -27.37 -8.05 19.33
CA PHE A 71 -27.19 -7.84 20.76
C PHE A 71 -25.99 -6.93 21.10
N LYS A 72 -24.98 -6.87 20.23
CA LYS A 72 -23.78 -6.02 20.39
C LYS A 72 -23.92 -4.63 19.77
N LEU A 73 -25.05 -4.33 19.15
CA LEU A 73 -25.40 -2.97 18.77
C LEU A 73 -25.74 -2.17 20.03
N THR A 74 -25.21 -0.95 20.11
CA THR A 74 -25.47 0.02 21.17
C THR A 74 -25.92 1.34 20.54
N GLY A 75 -26.20 2.36 21.37
CA GLY A 75 -26.42 3.72 20.88
C GLY A 75 -27.47 3.87 19.77
N GLU A 76 -27.09 4.57 18.71
CA GLU A 76 -27.91 4.79 17.51
C GLU A 76 -28.15 3.49 16.74
N ALA A 77 -27.12 2.66 16.58
CA ALA A 77 -27.24 1.42 15.83
C ALA A 77 -28.29 0.48 16.41
N LYS A 78 -28.37 0.38 17.75
CA LYS A 78 -29.41 -0.40 18.42
C LYS A 78 -30.82 0.14 18.14
N ARG A 79 -30.99 1.46 18.21
CA ARG A 79 -32.30 2.11 17.95
C ARG A 79 -32.74 1.88 16.52
N TRP A 80 -31.82 2.05 15.57
CA TRP A 80 -32.05 1.76 14.16
C TRP A 80 -32.50 0.31 13.95
N TRP A 81 -31.76 -0.66 14.51
CA TRP A 81 -32.06 -2.07 14.32
C TRP A 81 -33.44 -2.46 14.86
N ILE A 82 -33.82 -1.92 16.03
CA ILE A 82 -35.16 -2.14 16.59
C ILE A 82 -36.24 -1.64 15.62
N SER A 83 -36.08 -0.44 15.04
CA SER A 83 -37.01 0.13 14.07
C SER A 83 -37.08 -0.71 12.79
N GLU A 84 -35.92 -1.03 12.20
CA GLU A 84 -35.80 -1.79 10.94
C GLU A 84 -36.42 -3.18 11.08
N ARG A 85 -36.12 -3.89 12.18
CA ARG A 85 -36.70 -5.21 12.47
C ARG A 85 -38.22 -5.14 12.59
N THR A 86 -38.75 -4.15 13.31
CA THR A 86 -40.19 -3.99 13.53
C THR A 86 -40.94 -3.79 12.21
N ILE A 87 -40.44 -2.91 11.33
CA ILE A 87 -41.02 -2.67 10.00
C ILE A 87 -41.00 -3.95 9.16
N ARG A 88 -39.87 -4.67 9.18
CA ARG A 88 -39.71 -5.90 8.41
C ARG A 88 -40.59 -7.04 8.88
N GLU A 89 -40.75 -7.20 10.19
CA GLU A 89 -41.65 -8.21 10.77
C GLU A 89 -43.11 -7.91 10.38
N ALA A 90 -43.53 -6.64 10.42
CA ALA A 90 -44.87 -6.24 9.98
C ALA A 90 -45.12 -6.53 8.49
N ASP A 91 -44.08 -6.37 7.65
CA ASP A 91 -44.14 -6.64 6.21
C ASP A 91 -43.96 -8.12 5.84
N GLY A 92 -43.81 -9.02 6.81
CA GLY A 92 -43.50 -10.44 6.57
C GLY A 92 -42.11 -10.69 5.96
N ARG A 93 -41.24 -9.67 5.95
CA ARG A 93 -39.86 -9.69 5.42
C ARG A 93 -38.82 -9.74 6.54
N GLY A 94 -39.07 -10.51 7.59
CA GLY A 94 -38.13 -10.69 8.70
C GLY A 94 -36.71 -11.03 8.20
N VAL A 95 -35.69 -10.69 8.99
CA VAL A 95 -34.30 -10.97 8.61
C VAL A 95 -33.97 -12.41 8.95
N VAL A 96 -33.85 -13.26 7.92
CA VAL A 96 -33.70 -14.72 8.10
C VAL A 96 -32.25 -15.19 7.99
N SER A 97 -31.39 -14.48 7.24
CA SER A 97 -30.00 -14.87 7.00
C SER A 97 -28.99 -13.81 7.44
N TRP A 98 -27.77 -14.26 7.75
CA TRP A 98 -26.66 -13.39 8.09
C TRP A 98 -26.29 -12.46 6.94
N LEU A 99 -26.30 -12.99 5.71
CA LEU A 99 -26.04 -12.20 4.51
C LEU A 99 -27.00 -11.03 4.35
N HIS A 100 -28.31 -11.27 4.58
CA HIS A 100 -29.33 -10.23 4.46
C HIS A 100 -29.19 -9.16 5.54
N PHE A 101 -28.86 -9.56 6.78
CA PHE A 101 -28.49 -8.60 7.83
C PHE A 101 -27.32 -7.72 7.42
N LYS A 102 -26.21 -8.30 6.94
CA LYS A 102 -25.03 -7.54 6.49
C LYS A 102 -25.38 -6.53 5.40
N GLN A 103 -26.19 -6.91 4.42
CA GLN A 103 -26.63 -6.00 3.36
C GLN A 103 -27.34 -4.77 3.94
N ILE A 104 -28.35 -4.97 4.78
CA ILE A 104 -29.12 -3.87 5.38
C ILE A 104 -28.26 -3.02 6.33
N PHE A 105 -27.35 -3.66 7.07
CA PHE A 105 -26.40 -2.99 7.95
C PHE A 105 -25.46 -2.08 7.15
N PHE A 106 -24.84 -2.59 6.08
CA PHE A 106 -23.96 -1.81 5.22
C PHE A 106 -24.71 -0.72 4.47
N ASP A 107 -25.94 -0.97 3.98
CA ASP A 107 -26.75 0.06 3.34
C ASP A 107 -26.99 1.27 4.28
N ARG A 108 -27.09 1.02 5.59
CA ARG A 108 -27.28 2.07 6.60
C ARG A 108 -25.98 2.75 7.02
N PHE A 109 -24.97 1.97 7.42
CA PHE A 109 -23.77 2.50 8.10
C PHE A 109 -22.54 2.57 7.21
N PHE A 110 -22.57 1.91 6.06
CA PHE A 110 -21.51 1.99 5.05
C PHE A 110 -22.06 2.03 3.61
N PRO A 111 -22.80 3.11 3.26
CA PRO A 111 -23.45 3.22 1.97
C PRO A 111 -22.49 3.07 0.78
N THR A 112 -23.02 2.64 -0.37
CA THR A 112 -22.24 2.45 -1.60
C THR A 112 -21.41 3.67 -1.99
N SER A 113 -21.91 4.89 -1.82
CA SER A 113 -21.14 6.11 -2.11
C SER A 113 -19.85 6.23 -1.29
N ILE A 114 -19.88 5.80 -0.03
CA ILE A 114 -18.71 5.80 0.84
C ILE A 114 -17.76 4.67 0.46
N ARG A 115 -18.31 3.48 0.19
CA ARG A 115 -17.56 2.31 -0.30
C ARG A 115 -16.81 2.63 -1.58
N ASP A 116 -17.49 3.25 -2.54
CA ASP A 116 -16.92 3.66 -3.83
C ASP A 116 -15.82 4.72 -3.63
N THR A 117 -16.04 5.66 -2.71
CA THR A 117 -15.01 6.65 -2.35
C THR A 117 -13.77 5.97 -1.77
N ARG A 118 -13.92 5.00 -0.85
CA ARG A 118 -12.79 4.25 -0.28
C ARG A 118 -12.08 3.37 -1.31
N ALA A 119 -12.83 2.71 -2.18
CA ALA A 119 -12.28 1.94 -3.28
C ALA A 119 -11.49 2.83 -4.24
N LYS A 120 -11.97 4.05 -4.48
CA LYS A 120 -11.24 5.08 -5.25
C LYS A 120 -9.99 5.57 -4.51
N ASP A 121 -10.08 5.85 -3.21
CA ASP A 121 -8.92 6.22 -2.38
C ASP A 121 -7.83 5.15 -2.48
N PHE A 122 -8.19 3.86 -2.48
CA PHE A 122 -7.25 2.76 -2.69
C PHE A 122 -6.71 2.72 -4.13
N ALA A 123 -7.57 2.94 -5.12
CA ALA A 123 -7.18 2.96 -6.53
C ALA A 123 -6.10 4.03 -6.78
N ASP A 124 -6.32 5.23 -6.24
CA ASP A 124 -5.48 6.42 -6.40
C ASP A 124 -4.34 6.51 -5.36
N LEU A 125 -4.24 5.54 -4.45
CA LEU A 125 -3.25 5.56 -3.37
C LEU A 125 -1.82 5.51 -3.92
N VAL A 126 -1.05 6.55 -3.59
CA VAL A 126 0.39 6.65 -3.84
C VAL A 126 1.12 7.02 -2.54
N GLN A 127 2.39 6.65 -2.42
CA GLN A 127 3.21 6.93 -1.25
C GLN A 127 3.36 8.44 -1.00
N GLY A 128 3.51 9.25 -2.06
CA GLY A 128 3.67 10.70 -1.94
C GLY A 128 4.79 11.09 -0.96
N THR A 129 4.43 11.84 0.08
CA THR A 129 5.32 12.31 1.16
C THR A 129 5.42 11.33 2.34
N MET A 130 4.63 10.26 2.34
CA MET A 130 4.59 9.28 3.41
C MET A 130 5.89 8.49 3.51
N THR A 131 6.24 8.10 4.73
CA THR A 131 7.24 7.04 4.92
C THR A 131 6.73 5.73 4.33
N VAL A 132 7.65 4.83 3.99
CA VAL A 132 7.29 3.49 3.46
C VAL A 132 6.34 2.78 4.44
N GLN A 133 6.58 2.87 5.74
CA GLN A 133 5.75 2.23 6.76
C GLN A 133 4.34 2.83 6.86
N GLN A 134 4.21 4.16 6.79
CA GLN A 134 2.88 4.78 6.77
C GLN A 134 2.13 4.41 5.48
N TYR A 135 2.82 4.35 4.34
CA TYR A 135 2.21 3.91 3.08
C TYR A 135 1.73 2.46 3.15
N VAL A 136 2.51 1.55 3.75
CA VAL A 136 2.08 0.16 4.03
C VAL A 136 0.81 0.13 4.88
N ALA A 137 0.77 0.90 5.97
CA ALA A 137 -0.40 0.95 6.84
C ALA A 137 -1.65 1.41 6.08
N ARG A 138 -1.56 2.51 5.32
CA ARG A 138 -2.66 3.02 4.48
C ARG A 138 -3.07 2.04 3.38
N TYR A 139 -2.09 1.36 2.79
CA TYR A 139 -2.35 0.36 1.75
C TYR A 139 -3.16 -0.81 2.30
N ILE A 140 -2.78 -1.35 3.46
CA ILE A 140 -3.49 -2.44 4.11
C ILE A 140 -4.90 -1.98 4.52
N GLU A 141 -5.01 -0.83 5.18
CA GLU A 141 -6.28 -0.24 5.62
C GLU A 141 -7.28 -0.09 4.46
N LEU A 142 -6.82 0.44 3.32
CA LEU A 142 -7.71 0.69 2.19
C LEU A 142 -7.94 -0.53 1.29
N SER A 143 -7.08 -1.56 1.38
CA SER A 143 -7.16 -2.73 0.50
C SER A 143 -8.44 -3.54 0.65
N CYS A 144 -9.05 -3.54 1.84
CA CYS A 144 -10.30 -4.28 2.10
C CYS A 144 -11.47 -3.75 1.27
N PHE A 145 -11.48 -2.47 0.90
CA PHE A 145 -12.56 -1.85 0.13
C PHE A 145 -12.50 -2.16 -1.37
N ALA A 146 -11.39 -2.69 -1.87
CA ALA A 146 -11.18 -2.94 -3.29
C ALA A 146 -10.30 -4.17 -3.54
N LEU A 147 -10.61 -5.29 -2.87
CA LEU A 147 -9.92 -6.57 -3.07
C LEU A 147 -9.95 -7.05 -4.53
N TYR A 148 -10.97 -6.66 -5.31
CA TYR A 148 -11.05 -6.96 -6.73
C TYR A 148 -9.94 -6.30 -7.57
N LEU A 149 -9.28 -5.26 -7.08
CA LEU A 149 -8.10 -4.66 -7.70
C LEU A 149 -6.81 -5.43 -7.40
N ILE A 150 -6.80 -6.26 -6.37
CA ILE A 150 -5.65 -7.04 -5.89
C ILE A 150 -6.03 -8.52 -5.63
N PRO A 151 -6.56 -9.22 -6.65
CA PRO A 151 -7.15 -10.56 -6.47
C PRO A 151 -6.15 -11.64 -6.05
N ASP A 152 -4.85 -11.39 -6.25
CA ASP A 152 -3.77 -12.32 -5.95
C ASP A 152 -2.54 -11.59 -5.40
N VAL A 153 -1.57 -12.37 -4.93
CA VAL A 153 -0.34 -11.86 -4.33
C VAL A 153 0.45 -11.01 -5.32
N GLU A 154 0.48 -11.39 -6.60
CA GLU A 154 1.24 -10.68 -7.61
C GLU A 154 0.66 -9.29 -7.88
N LYS A 155 -0.66 -9.19 -8.08
CA LYS A 155 -1.38 -7.93 -8.27
C LYS A 155 -1.31 -7.06 -7.02
N LYS A 156 -1.40 -7.66 -5.83
CA LYS A 156 -1.21 -6.96 -4.55
C LYS A 156 0.18 -6.34 -4.44
N THR A 157 1.22 -7.09 -4.79
CA THR A 157 2.61 -6.60 -4.74
C THR A 157 2.84 -5.51 -5.78
N ARG A 158 2.38 -5.73 -7.02
CA ARG A 158 2.55 -4.80 -8.13
C ARG A 158 1.86 -3.46 -7.90
N LYS A 159 0.61 -3.46 -7.43
CA LYS A 159 -0.10 -2.20 -7.12
C LYS A 159 0.61 -1.41 -6.02
N PHE A 160 1.16 -2.09 -5.01
CA PHE A 160 1.97 -1.41 -3.99
C PHE A 160 3.23 -0.80 -4.60
N GLU A 161 3.94 -1.55 -5.45
CA GLU A 161 5.14 -1.11 -6.17
C GLU A 161 4.88 0.14 -7.02
N GLU A 162 3.82 0.12 -7.84
CA GLU A 162 3.42 1.21 -8.73
C GLU A 162 3.10 2.52 -7.98
N GLY A 163 2.61 2.42 -6.74
CA GLY A 163 2.34 3.59 -5.91
C GLY A 163 3.56 4.08 -5.10
N LEU A 164 4.72 3.41 -5.16
CA LEU A 164 5.91 3.89 -4.44
C LEU A 164 6.40 5.23 -4.98
N ASN A 165 7.05 6.00 -4.11
CA ASN A 165 7.71 7.24 -4.53
C ASN A 165 8.75 6.93 -5.62
N ASN A 166 8.80 7.74 -6.68
CA ASN A 166 9.60 7.46 -7.88
C ASN A 166 11.08 7.14 -7.57
N HIS A 167 11.71 7.84 -6.60
CA HIS A 167 13.10 7.58 -6.21
C HIS A 167 13.33 6.21 -5.58
N ILE A 168 12.29 5.61 -5.00
CA ILE A 168 12.31 4.25 -4.47
C ILE A 168 11.93 3.26 -5.59
N TYR A 169 10.84 3.55 -6.30
CA TYR A 169 10.30 2.74 -7.39
C TYR A 169 11.39 2.35 -8.41
N GLU A 170 12.13 3.34 -8.94
CA GLU A 170 13.19 3.09 -9.95
C GLU A 170 14.26 2.10 -9.48
N ARG A 171 14.52 2.03 -8.17
CA ARG A 171 15.54 1.15 -7.59
C ARG A 171 15.01 -0.25 -7.26
N VAL A 172 13.72 -0.39 -6.99
CA VAL A 172 13.10 -1.68 -6.66
C VAL A 172 12.51 -2.38 -7.88
N ALA A 173 12.03 -1.64 -8.89
CA ALA A 173 11.41 -2.18 -10.10
C ALA A 173 12.35 -3.12 -10.88
N ALA A 174 13.66 -2.82 -10.86
CA ALA A 174 14.68 -3.66 -11.49
C ALA A 174 14.84 -5.04 -10.83
N LEU A 175 14.35 -5.21 -9.60
CA LEU A 175 14.49 -6.44 -8.82
C LEU A 175 13.34 -7.44 -9.08
N GLN A 176 12.27 -7.03 -9.77
CA GLN A 176 11.12 -7.88 -10.12
C GLN A 176 10.55 -8.67 -8.92
N ILE A 177 10.40 -8.00 -7.79
CA ILE A 177 9.99 -8.65 -6.53
C ILE A 177 8.50 -9.01 -6.60
N GLN A 178 8.17 -10.28 -6.39
CA GLN A 178 6.78 -10.78 -6.42
C GLN A 178 6.15 -10.88 -5.02
N ASN A 179 6.96 -10.85 -3.96
CA ASN A 179 6.52 -10.95 -2.59
C ASN A 179 6.35 -9.56 -1.95
N PHE A 180 5.16 -9.29 -1.40
CA PHE A 180 4.84 -8.01 -0.77
C PHE A 180 5.76 -7.67 0.41
N SER A 181 6.05 -8.63 1.29
CA SER A 181 6.91 -8.41 2.46
C SER A 181 8.34 -8.07 2.04
N GLU A 182 8.88 -8.81 1.07
CA GLU A 182 10.22 -8.54 0.55
C GLU A 182 10.28 -7.15 -0.10
N LEU A 183 9.26 -6.76 -0.87
CA LEU A 183 9.21 -5.45 -1.51
C LEU A 183 9.22 -4.32 -0.47
N VAL A 184 8.46 -4.45 0.60
CA VAL A 184 8.44 -3.47 1.72
C VAL A 184 9.81 -3.35 2.37
N ASP A 185 10.50 -4.46 2.60
CA ASP A 185 11.83 -4.47 3.19
C ASP A 185 12.86 -3.78 2.28
N LYS A 186 12.88 -4.14 0.98
CA LYS A 186 13.78 -3.53 0.00
C LYS A 186 13.51 -2.03 -0.16
N ALA A 187 12.24 -1.62 -0.23
CA ALA A 187 11.85 -0.22 -0.29
C ALA A 187 12.34 0.56 0.95
N THR A 188 12.25 -0.05 2.13
CA THR A 188 12.74 0.53 3.39
C THR A 188 14.26 0.69 3.38
N ILE A 189 15.01 -0.31 2.90
CA ILE A 189 16.46 -0.25 2.74
C ILE A 189 16.85 0.88 1.77
N VAL A 190 16.18 0.95 0.62
CA VAL A 190 16.42 1.99 -0.39
C VAL A 190 16.18 3.39 0.19
N LYS A 191 15.07 3.59 0.92
CA LYS A 191 14.77 4.88 1.57
C LYS A 191 15.85 5.29 2.56
N ARG A 192 16.38 4.35 3.34
CA ARG A 192 17.50 4.60 4.27
C ARG A 192 18.77 4.99 3.53
N GLY A 193 19.08 4.32 2.42
CA GLY A 193 20.23 4.64 1.57
C GLY A 193 20.13 6.03 0.92
N LEU A 194 18.92 6.42 0.47
CA LEU A 194 18.64 7.77 -0.04
C LEU A 194 18.89 8.83 1.04
N LYS A 195 18.35 8.64 2.24
CA LYS A 195 18.53 9.57 3.36
C LYS A 195 20.01 9.79 3.69
N ARG A 196 20.78 8.70 3.83
CA ARG A 196 22.24 8.78 4.09
C ARG A 196 22.99 9.53 2.99
N SER A 197 22.60 9.33 1.72
CA SER A 197 23.26 10.00 0.59
C SER A 197 23.04 11.51 0.62
N VAL A 198 21.83 11.95 1.00
CA VAL A 198 21.50 13.38 1.17
C VAL A 198 22.30 13.98 2.32
N GLU A 199 22.33 13.33 3.49
CA GLU A 199 23.09 13.78 4.66
C GLU A 199 24.59 13.95 4.34
N LEU A 200 25.19 12.99 3.62
CA LEU A 200 26.59 13.08 3.19
C LEU A 200 26.82 14.23 2.20
N GLN A 201 25.84 14.54 1.34
CA GLN A 201 25.93 15.66 0.40
C GLN A 201 25.83 17.01 1.13
N GLU A 202 24.99 17.11 2.15
CA GLU A 202 24.86 18.30 2.99
C GLU A 202 26.14 18.56 3.81
N GLN A 203 26.74 17.52 4.40
CA GLN A 203 28.03 17.62 5.09
C GLN A 203 29.15 18.13 4.17
N ARG A 204 29.15 17.71 2.89
CA ARG A 204 30.10 18.19 1.89
C ARG A 204 29.89 19.66 1.51
N LYS A 205 28.65 20.16 1.55
CA LYS A 205 28.31 21.56 1.27
C LYS A 205 28.61 22.49 2.46
N GLY A 206 28.63 21.96 3.69
CA GLY A 206 29.01 22.70 4.90
C GLY A 206 30.51 22.96 5.06
N LEU A 207 31.35 22.31 4.24
CA LEU A 207 32.77 22.66 4.10
C LEU A 207 32.89 23.82 3.11
N THR A 208 32.86 25.06 3.62
CA THR A 208 33.30 26.24 2.86
C THR A 208 34.67 25.98 2.23
N PRO A 209 34.92 26.34 0.95
CA PRO A 209 36.27 26.33 0.41
C PRO A 209 37.16 27.15 1.32
N LEU A 210 38.26 26.56 1.79
CA LEU A 210 39.33 27.30 2.46
C LEU A 210 39.67 28.50 1.57
N GLU A 211 39.41 29.70 2.07
CA GLU A 211 39.91 30.93 1.45
C GLU A 211 41.43 30.78 1.38
N PHE A 212 41.93 30.53 0.18
CA PHE A 212 43.36 30.66 -0.08
C PHE A 212 43.73 32.10 0.25
N PRO A 213 44.66 32.35 1.18
CA PRO A 213 45.06 33.71 1.49
C PRO A 213 45.66 34.30 0.23
N SER A 214 45.01 35.34 -0.27
CA SER A 214 45.49 36.17 -1.37
C SER A 214 46.69 36.94 -0.84
N ASN A 215 47.90 36.40 -1.04
CA ASN A 215 49.12 37.10 -0.69
C ASN A 215 49.62 37.87 -1.92
N GLU A 216 49.27 39.15 -1.98
CA GLU A 216 49.88 40.11 -2.89
C GLU A 216 51.25 40.55 -2.35
N ASN A 217 52.21 40.67 -3.29
CA ASN A 217 53.56 41.24 -3.21
C ASN A 217 54.71 40.28 -2.84
N GLN A 218 55.82 40.12 -3.58
CA GLN A 218 56.38 40.74 -4.80
C GLN A 218 57.66 39.94 -5.20
N GLY A 219 57.95 39.74 -6.50
CA GLY A 219 59.25 39.26 -7.01
C GLY A 219 59.22 38.75 -8.47
N PRO A 220 60.23 38.99 -9.33
CA PRO A 220 60.00 39.76 -10.56
C PRO A 220 60.29 39.01 -11.88
N TRP A 221 59.26 38.72 -12.68
CA TRP A 221 59.42 38.55 -14.14
C TRP A 221 58.28 39.26 -14.86
N LYS A 222 58.67 40.32 -15.60
CA LYS A 222 57.75 41.28 -16.24
C LYS A 222 56.96 40.63 -17.36
N ARG A 223 55.65 40.86 -17.32
CA ARG A 223 54.68 40.70 -18.42
C ARG A 223 54.98 41.76 -19.50
N MET A 224 55.51 41.36 -20.65
CA MET A 224 55.55 42.23 -21.83
C MET A 224 54.18 42.21 -22.52
N LYS A 225 53.54 43.38 -22.57
CA LYS A 225 52.43 43.64 -23.50
C LYS A 225 53.03 43.77 -24.90
N LEU A 226 52.65 42.88 -25.80
CA LEU A 226 52.91 43.04 -27.23
C LEU A 226 51.79 43.90 -27.83
N VAL A 227 52.20 45.08 -28.28
CA VAL A 227 51.46 46.00 -29.14
C VAL A 227 51.35 45.35 -30.53
N ASN A 228 50.14 45.30 -31.07
CA ASN A 228 49.86 44.93 -32.46
C ASN A 228 50.32 46.03 -33.42
N ASN A 229 50.77 45.63 -34.62
CA ASN A 229 50.52 46.39 -35.85
C ASN A 229 50.63 45.48 -37.09
N PRO A 230 50.13 45.88 -38.28
CA PRO A 230 48.83 45.43 -38.79
C PRO A 230 48.91 44.78 -40.19
N GLY A 231 47.86 44.08 -40.63
CA GLY A 231 47.80 43.60 -42.02
C GLY A 231 46.61 42.71 -42.40
N GLN A 232 45.50 43.37 -42.74
CA GLN A 232 44.52 43.02 -43.79
C GLN A 232 43.55 41.81 -43.68
N ARG A 233 42.28 42.24 -43.65
CA ARG A 233 41.13 41.87 -44.53
C ARG A 233 40.33 40.59 -44.23
N GLU A 234 39.06 40.89 -43.91
CA GLU A 234 37.80 40.14 -43.97
C GLU A 234 37.73 39.02 -45.04
N VAL A 235 36.98 37.95 -44.78
CA VAL A 235 35.60 37.72 -45.27
C VAL A 235 34.99 36.46 -44.60
N GLN A 236 33.68 36.51 -44.43
CA GLN A 236 32.71 35.62 -43.79
C GLN A 236 32.65 34.14 -44.26
N ASP A 237 32.19 33.30 -43.33
CA ASP A 237 31.13 32.28 -43.42
C ASP A 237 31.14 31.26 -44.59
N ASN A 238 31.32 29.97 -44.28
CA ASN A 238 30.25 28.96 -44.40
C ASN A 238 30.72 27.55 -44.00
N GLN A 239 29.80 26.78 -43.43
CA GLN A 239 29.91 25.39 -42.99
C GLN A 239 30.55 24.45 -44.03
N ARG A 240 31.47 23.56 -43.61
CA ARG A 240 31.70 22.23 -44.22
C ARG A 240 32.68 21.34 -43.41
N ASN A 241 32.14 20.22 -42.90
CA ASN A 241 32.81 18.94 -42.60
C ASN A 241 34.09 18.93 -41.75
N ASN A 242 33.93 18.63 -40.45
CA ASN A 242 35.03 18.29 -39.53
C ASN A 242 35.51 16.81 -39.66
N SER A 243 35.34 16.15 -40.80
CA SER A 243 35.83 14.78 -41.02
C SER A 243 37.24 14.76 -41.60
N CYS A 244 38.08 13.83 -41.15
CA CYS A 244 39.43 13.67 -41.67
C CYS A 244 39.40 13.21 -43.14
N LYS A 245 40.08 13.93 -44.04
CA LYS A 245 40.11 13.62 -45.49
C LYS A 245 40.68 12.23 -45.86
N SER A 246 41.42 11.59 -44.94
CA SER A 246 42.09 10.30 -45.19
C SER A 246 41.23 9.09 -44.80
N CYS A 247 40.35 9.24 -43.81
CA CYS A 247 39.49 8.14 -43.32
C CYS A 247 38.00 8.46 -43.30
N ASN A 248 37.64 9.71 -43.58
CA ASN A 248 36.31 10.28 -43.56
C ASN A 248 35.57 10.18 -42.22
N VAL A 249 36.31 10.02 -41.11
CA VAL A 249 35.80 10.00 -39.73
C VAL A 249 36.31 11.22 -38.97
N VAL A 250 35.54 11.72 -38.01
CA VAL A 250 35.92 12.85 -37.14
C VAL A 250 36.84 12.33 -36.04
N HIS A 251 38.06 12.87 -35.95
CA HIS A 251 38.96 12.62 -34.84
C HIS A 251 39.81 13.86 -34.54
N PHE A 252 40.23 14.02 -33.29
CA PHE A 252 41.14 15.10 -32.88
C PHE A 252 42.55 14.54 -32.75
N GLY A 253 43.49 15.07 -33.55
CA GLY A 253 44.87 14.58 -33.67
C GLY A 253 45.16 13.85 -34.98
N ASP A 254 46.38 13.32 -35.14
CA ASP A 254 46.87 12.75 -36.40
C ASP A 254 46.14 11.48 -36.85
N CYS A 255 45.82 11.42 -38.16
CA CYS A 255 45.14 10.27 -38.76
C CYS A 255 46.07 9.06 -38.89
N ARG A 256 45.88 8.06 -38.05
CA ARG A 256 46.71 6.84 -38.02
C ARG A 256 46.44 5.85 -39.17
N ARG A 257 45.52 6.15 -40.08
CA ARG A 257 45.28 5.33 -41.30
C ARG A 257 46.44 5.43 -42.29
N ARG A 258 47.20 6.54 -42.28
CA ARG A 258 48.37 6.75 -43.15
C ARG A 258 49.64 6.08 -42.63
N THR A 259 49.68 5.69 -41.36
CA THR A 259 50.85 5.08 -40.73
C THR A 259 50.79 3.54 -40.71
N GLY A 260 49.79 2.92 -41.34
CA GLY A 260 49.70 1.47 -41.53
C GLY A 260 49.54 0.64 -40.26
N ARG A 261 49.07 1.23 -39.16
CA ARG A 261 48.95 0.56 -37.84
C ARG A 261 47.51 0.33 -37.37
N CYS A 262 46.56 0.19 -38.29
CA CYS A 262 45.19 -0.26 -37.99
C CYS A 262 44.90 -1.57 -38.71
N PHE A 263 44.49 -2.59 -37.96
CA PHE A 263 43.68 -3.71 -38.45
C PHE A 263 42.21 -3.41 -38.08
#